data_AF-A0A930K4U8-F1
#
_entry.id   AF-A0A930K4U8-F1
#
_cell.length_a   1.000
_cell.length_b   1.000
_cell.length_c   1.000
_cell.angle_alpha   90.00
_cell.angle_beta   90.00
_cell.angle_gamma   90.00
#
_symmetry.space_group_name_H-M   'P 1'
#
loop_
_entity.id
_entity.type
_entity.pdbx_description
1 polymer ?
#
loop_
_entity_poly.entity_id
_entity_poly.type
_entity_poly.pdbx_seq_one_letter_code
_entity_poly.pdbx_strand_id
1 'polypeptide(L)'
;IKCDIDIKTGLITISVEDQDPLISAVIADSVRAKLQDFISNYKTTKARNDVKYYAKLVAEAKAKYEKARQKYAAFSDANQDVVLQELQSQRDEMENDMQLKFNAYSALITQLQNAQAKVQEHTPSFTIVQSASVPVKPAGPKRMAFVFIVVFISLLVTFVVCNFSLLFGGVKADS
;
A
#
# COMPACT_ATOMS: atom_id res chain seq x y z
N ILE A 1 7.45 -2.16 -19.28
CA ILE A 1 7.12 -1.51 -17.99
C ILE A 1 8.42 -1.23 -17.25
N LYS A 2 8.68 0.04 -16.89
CA LYS A 2 9.82 0.47 -16.08
C LYS A 2 9.28 1.07 -14.78
N CYS A 3 9.91 0.76 -13.66
CA CYS A 3 9.55 1.30 -12.34
C CYS A 3 10.80 1.90 -11.72
N ASP A 4 10.74 3.18 -11.38
CA ASP A 4 11.82 3.90 -10.69
C ASP A 4 11.32 4.41 -9.34
N ILE A 5 12.14 4.23 -8.30
CA ILE A 5 11.80 4.57 -6.92
C ILE A 5 12.81 5.60 -6.44
N ASP A 6 12.35 6.84 -6.26
CA ASP A 6 13.16 7.87 -5.62
C ASP A 6 13.02 7.74 -4.09
N ILE A 7 14.05 7.19 -3.47
CA ILE A 7 14.11 6.92 -2.02
C ILE A 7 14.12 8.24 -1.22
N LYS A 8 14.58 9.35 -1.80
CA LYS A 8 14.70 10.64 -1.10
C LYS A 8 13.38 11.39 -1.03
N THR A 9 12.56 11.31 -2.09
CA THR A 9 11.26 11.99 -2.18
C THR A 9 10.08 11.05 -1.91
N GLY A 10 10.31 9.74 -1.89
CA GLY A 10 9.26 8.73 -1.76
C GLY A 10 8.37 8.60 -3.01
N LEU A 11 8.76 9.24 -4.13
CA LEU A 11 8.03 9.20 -5.39
C LEU A 11 8.31 7.89 -6.12
N ILE A 12 7.24 7.23 -6.55
CA ILE A 12 7.31 6.03 -7.39
C ILE A 12 6.84 6.41 -8.78
N THR A 13 7.73 6.30 -9.75
CA THR A 13 7.44 6.60 -11.16
C THR A 13 7.24 5.29 -11.91
N ILE A 14 6.03 5.11 -12.47
CA ILE A 14 5.66 3.93 -13.24
C ILE A 14 5.54 4.34 -14.71
N SER A 15 6.35 3.75 -15.57
CA SER A 15 6.35 4.01 -17.01
C SER A 15 5.94 2.76 -17.78
N VAL A 16 4.84 2.85 -18.53
CA VAL A 16 4.33 1.80 -19.41
C VAL A 16 4.49 2.29 -20.86
N GLU A 17 5.05 1.44 -21.70
CA GLU A 17 5.24 1.70 -23.12
C GLU A 17 4.46 0.63 -23.88
N ASP A 18 3.53 1.05 -24.73
CA ASP A 18 2.68 0.18 -25.54
C ASP A 18 2.37 0.88 -26.89
N GLN A 19 1.94 0.10 -27.88
CA GLN A 19 1.58 0.61 -29.22
C GLN A 19 0.27 1.40 -29.19
N ASP A 20 -0.67 1.00 -28.33
CA ASP A 20 -1.94 1.69 -28.12
C ASP A 20 -1.88 2.57 -26.86
N PRO A 21 -2.06 3.90 -26.98
CA PRO A 21 -2.08 4.81 -25.84
C PRO A 21 -3.18 4.48 -24.81
N LEU A 22 -4.32 3.90 -25.22
CA LEU A 22 -5.38 3.47 -24.30
C LEU A 22 -4.94 2.26 -23.47
N ILE A 23 -4.30 1.27 -24.11
CA ILE A 23 -3.81 0.07 -23.41
C ILE A 23 -2.72 0.46 -22.39
N SER A 24 -1.79 1.34 -22.78
CA SER A 24 -0.76 1.85 -21.86
C SER A 24 -1.36 2.54 -20.63
N ALA A 25 -2.38 3.38 -20.82
CA ALA A 25 -3.06 4.06 -19.73
C ALA A 25 -3.78 3.10 -18.78
N VAL A 26 -4.52 2.13 -19.32
CA VAL A 26 -5.25 1.12 -18.53
C VAL A 26 -4.29 0.25 -17.73
N ILE A 27 -3.17 -0.17 -18.33
CA ILE A 27 -2.15 -0.95 -17.63
C ILE A 27 -1.49 -0.10 -16.52
N ALA A 28 -1.14 1.15 -16.80
CA ALA A 28 -0.54 2.05 -15.81
C ALA A 28 -1.48 2.27 -14.61
N ASP A 29 -2.78 2.46 -14.85
CA ASP A 29 -3.78 2.61 -13.78
C ASP A 29 -3.96 1.34 -12.96
N SER A 30 -4.00 0.17 -13.60
CA SER A 30 -4.10 -1.12 -12.90
C SER A 30 -2.88 -1.38 -12.01
N VAL A 31 -1.67 -1.12 -12.51
CA VAL A 31 -0.43 -1.28 -11.76
C VAL A 31 -0.38 -0.29 -10.60
N ARG A 32 -0.78 0.97 -10.82
CA ARG A 32 -0.90 1.99 -9.77
C ARG A 32 -1.81 1.53 -8.63
N ALA A 33 -3.03 1.08 -8.94
CA ALA A 33 -3.99 0.65 -7.94
C ALA A 33 -3.47 -0.54 -7.12
N LYS A 34 -2.90 -1.56 -7.78
CA LYS A 34 -2.32 -2.73 -7.11
C LYS A 34 -1.12 -2.36 -6.25
N LEU A 35 -0.27 -1.45 -6.71
CA LEU A 35 0.90 -1.00 -5.95
C LEU A 35 0.48 -0.18 -4.73
N GLN A 36 -0.52 0.69 -4.88
CA GLN A 36 -1.08 1.45 -3.76
C GLN A 36 -1.65 0.52 -2.70
N ASP A 37 -2.42 -0.50 -3.10
CA ASP A 37 -2.99 -1.47 -2.17
C ASP A 37 -1.89 -2.33 -1.51
N PHE A 38 -0.87 -2.74 -2.26
CA PHE A 38 0.27 -3.47 -1.72
C PHE A 38 1.06 -2.65 -0.70
N ILE A 39 1.38 -1.39 -1.00
CA ILE A 39 2.13 -0.51 -0.08
C ILE A 39 1.28 -0.20 1.14
N SER A 40 -0.02 0.07 0.96
CA SER A 40 -0.97 0.30 2.04
C SER A 40 -1.04 -0.92 2.96
N ASN A 41 -1.24 -2.11 2.40
CA ASN A 41 -1.25 -3.36 3.16
C ASN A 41 0.11 -3.62 3.82
N TYR A 42 1.23 -3.49 3.12
CA TYR A 42 2.56 -3.72 3.69
C TYR A 42 2.84 -2.82 4.89
N LYS A 43 2.54 -1.52 4.78
CA LYS A 43 2.73 -0.55 5.89
C LYS A 43 1.76 -0.76 7.04
N THR A 44 0.52 -1.19 6.77
CA THR A 44 -0.52 -1.33 7.81
C THR A 44 -0.65 -2.74 8.39
N THR A 45 -0.02 -3.76 7.80
CA THR A 45 -0.16 -5.17 8.23
C THR A 45 0.21 -5.36 9.69
N LYS A 46 1.36 -4.82 10.14
CA LYS A 46 1.80 -4.95 11.53
C LYS A 46 0.80 -4.31 12.50
N ALA A 47 0.41 -3.07 12.22
CA ALA A 47 -0.52 -2.33 13.08
C ALA A 47 -1.91 -2.98 13.12
N ARG A 48 -2.40 -3.53 12.00
CA ARG A 48 -3.66 -4.31 11.93
C ARG A 48 -3.57 -5.62 12.72
N ASN A 49 -2.45 -6.33 12.63
CA ASN A 49 -2.23 -7.55 13.41
C ASN A 49 -2.17 -7.26 14.91
N ASP A 50 -1.52 -6.17 15.31
CA ASP A 50 -1.47 -5.73 16.71
C ASP A 50 -2.88 -5.45 17.24
N VAL A 51 -3.71 -4.68 16.50
CA VAL A 51 -5.12 -4.44 16.87
C VAL A 51 -5.92 -5.74 16.98
N LYS A 52 -5.75 -6.67 16.03
CA LYS A 52 -6.45 -7.96 16.08
C LYS A 52 -6.04 -8.80 17.30
N TYR A 53 -4.76 -8.78 17.65
CA TYR A 53 -4.24 -9.45 18.84
C TYR A 53 -4.82 -8.87 20.13
N TYR A 54 -4.78 -7.54 20.29
CA TYR A 54 -5.35 -6.87 21.47
C TYR A 54 -6.87 -7.05 21.54
N ALA A 55 -7.59 -7.01 20.41
CA ALA A 55 -9.02 -7.27 20.37
C ALA A 55 -9.37 -8.67 20.89
N LYS A 56 -8.57 -9.68 20.54
CA LYS A 56 -8.73 -11.05 21.06
C LYS A 56 -8.49 -11.10 22.57
N LEU A 57 -7.42 -10.49 23.06
CA LEU A 57 -7.11 -10.44 24.50
C LEU A 57 -8.20 -9.74 25.30
N VAL A 58 -8.73 -8.62 24.79
CA VAL A 58 -9.85 -7.89 25.41
C VAL A 58 -11.10 -8.76 25.48
N ALA A 59 -11.43 -9.50 24.41
CA ALA A 59 -12.57 -10.41 24.41
C ALA A 59 -12.41 -11.55 25.43
N GLU A 60 -11.23 -12.17 25.51
CA GLU A 60 -10.93 -13.21 26.51
C GLU A 60 -10.99 -12.67 27.95
N ALA A 61 -10.45 -11.46 28.19
CA ALA A 61 -10.50 -10.81 29.49
C ALA A 61 -11.94 -10.46 29.89
N LYS A 62 -12.75 -9.97 28.96
CA LYS A 62 -14.18 -9.70 29.18
C LYS A 62 -14.92 -10.95 29.59
N ALA A 63 -14.71 -12.07 28.89
CA ALA A 63 -15.34 -13.34 29.23
C ALA A 63 -14.92 -13.85 30.62
N LYS A 64 -13.66 -13.65 31.03
CA LYS A 64 -13.19 -13.98 32.39
C LYS A 64 -13.86 -13.10 33.45
N TYR A 65 -13.96 -11.80 33.20
CA TYR A 65 -14.65 -10.86 34.08
C TYR A 65 -16.14 -11.19 34.22
N GLU A 66 -16.84 -11.47 33.12
CA GLU A 66 -18.26 -11.84 33.15
C GLU A 66 -18.51 -13.11 33.95
N LYS A 67 -17.64 -14.12 33.82
CA LYS A 67 -17.71 -15.33 34.65
C LYS A 67 -17.53 -15.04 36.15
N ALA A 68 -16.56 -14.18 36.50
CA ALA A 68 -16.34 -13.79 37.90
C ALA A 68 -17.54 -12.99 38.46
N ARG A 69 -18.07 -12.04 37.67
CA ARG A 69 -19.25 -11.26 38.01
C ARG A 69 -20.49 -12.13 38.20
N GLN A 70 -20.71 -13.12 37.33
CA GLN A 70 -21.83 -14.06 37.47
C GLN A 70 -21.72 -14.91 38.74
N LYS A 71 -20.51 -15.37 39.08
CA LYS A 71 -20.25 -16.11 40.33
C LYS A 71 -20.55 -15.25 41.55
N TYR A 72 -20.06 -14.01 41.56
CA TYR A 72 -20.33 -13.06 42.64
C TYR A 72 -21.83 -12.77 42.78
N ALA A 73 -22.53 -12.52 41.67
CA ALA A 73 -23.98 -12.29 41.69
C ALA A 73 -24.75 -13.50 42.23
N ALA A 74 -24.46 -14.70 41.73
CA ALA A 74 -25.10 -15.93 42.20
C ALA A 74 -24.81 -16.22 43.69
N PHE A 75 -23.60 -15.92 44.16
CA PHE A 75 -23.24 -16.06 45.57
C PHE A 75 -23.94 -15.02 46.45
N SER A 76 -24.03 -13.77 45.99
CA SER A 76 -24.72 -12.68 46.68
C SER A 76 -26.21 -12.93 46.80
N ASP A 77 -26.85 -13.42 45.73
CA ASP A 77 -28.29 -13.73 45.72
C ASP A 77 -28.64 -14.92 46.63
N ALA A 78 -27.75 -15.92 46.73
CA ALA A 78 -27.97 -17.11 47.57
C ALA A 78 -27.72 -16.86 49.07
N ASN A 79 -26.97 -15.81 49.43
CA ASN A 79 -26.46 -15.59 50.80
C ASN A 79 -26.83 -14.20 51.35
N GLN A 80 -28.02 -13.72 51.04
CA GLN A 80 -28.46 -12.33 51.32
C GLN A 80 -28.62 -12.01 52.83
N ASP A 81 -28.84 -13.02 53.69
CA ASP A 81 -29.14 -12.87 55.13
C ASP A 81 -28.01 -13.35 56.07
N VAL A 82 -26.75 -13.20 55.65
CA VAL A 82 -25.64 -13.89 56.33
C VAL A 82 -24.87 -13.01 57.31
N VAL A 83 -24.93 -13.40 58.59
CA VAL A 83 -24.17 -12.82 59.73
C VAL A 83 -22.85 -13.58 60.00
N LEU A 84 -22.60 -14.72 59.33
CA LEU A 84 -21.35 -15.48 59.49
C LEU A 84 -20.17 -14.77 58.82
N GLN A 85 -19.12 -14.55 59.61
CA GLN A 85 -17.88 -13.89 59.18
C GLN A 85 -17.14 -14.64 58.05
N GLU A 86 -17.26 -15.97 57.98
CA GLU A 86 -16.64 -16.79 56.92
C GLU A 86 -17.24 -16.50 55.53
N LEU A 87 -18.56 -16.36 55.44
CA LEU A 87 -19.27 -16.04 54.21
C LEU A 87 -19.04 -14.59 53.77
N GLN A 88 -18.85 -13.67 54.73
CA GLN A 88 -18.38 -12.30 54.43
C GLN A 88 -16.98 -12.31 53.81
N SER A 89 -16.04 -13.07 54.38
CA SER A 89 -14.69 -13.21 53.83
C SER A 89 -14.70 -13.79 52.41
N GLN A 90 -15.52 -14.82 52.15
CA GLN A 90 -15.65 -15.38 50.80
C GLN A 90 -16.26 -14.38 49.81
N ARG A 91 -17.27 -13.61 50.22
CA ARG A 91 -17.85 -12.55 49.38
C ARG A 91 -16.79 -11.52 48.99
N ASP A 92 -16.02 -11.05 49.96
CA ASP A 92 -14.99 -10.02 49.77
C ASP A 92 -13.83 -10.54 48.90
N GLU A 93 -13.51 -11.83 48.97
CA GLU A 93 -12.56 -12.49 48.07
C GLU A 93 -13.09 -12.54 46.62
N MET A 94 -14.36 -12.90 46.43
CA MET A 94 -14.99 -12.90 45.09
C MET A 94 -15.12 -11.49 44.50
N GLU A 95 -15.41 -10.49 45.33
CA GLU A 95 -15.42 -9.09 44.92
C GLU A 95 -14.03 -8.63 44.47
N ASN A 96 -12.99 -8.98 45.24
CA ASN A 96 -11.61 -8.69 44.87
C ASN A 96 -11.20 -9.38 43.56
N ASP A 97 -11.53 -10.67 43.35
CA ASP A 97 -11.24 -11.35 42.08
C ASP A 97 -11.95 -10.66 40.92
N MET A 98 -13.24 -10.34 41.07
CA MET A 98 -14.01 -9.60 40.06
C MET A 98 -13.34 -8.26 39.73
N GLN A 99 -12.95 -7.49 40.74
CA GLN A 99 -12.29 -6.19 40.58
C GLN A 99 -10.93 -6.34 39.89
N LEU A 100 -10.15 -7.37 40.24
CA LEU A 100 -8.87 -7.68 39.60
C LEU A 100 -9.07 -7.97 38.10
N LYS A 101 -10.07 -8.79 37.74
CA LYS A 101 -10.39 -9.07 36.32
C LYS A 101 -10.87 -7.81 35.59
N PHE A 102 -11.67 -6.97 36.25
CA PHE A 102 -12.13 -5.71 35.67
C PHE A 102 -10.97 -4.75 35.38
N ASN A 103 -10.05 -4.58 36.34
CA ASN A 103 -8.86 -3.75 36.18
C ASN A 103 -7.99 -4.25 35.03
N ALA A 104 -7.79 -5.57 34.91
CA ALA A 104 -7.07 -6.17 33.79
C ALA A 104 -7.77 -5.93 32.44
N TYR A 105 -9.10 -6.08 32.39
CA TYR A 105 -9.90 -5.80 31.19
C TYR A 105 -9.80 -4.33 30.77
N SER A 106 -9.96 -3.40 31.72
CA SER A 106 -9.85 -1.96 31.49
C SER A 106 -8.46 -1.57 30.97
N ALA A 107 -7.39 -2.12 31.57
CA ALA A 107 -6.03 -1.90 31.10
C ALA A 107 -5.81 -2.38 29.65
N LEU A 108 -6.38 -3.55 29.29
CA LEU A 108 -6.31 -4.07 27.93
C LEU A 108 -7.11 -3.23 26.92
N ILE A 109 -8.25 -2.66 27.31
CA ILE A 109 -8.99 -1.71 26.45
C ILE A 109 -8.14 -0.49 26.15
N THR A 110 -7.48 0.09 27.16
CA THR A 110 -6.60 1.24 26.96
C THR A 110 -5.45 0.90 26.00
N GLN A 111 -4.87 -0.29 26.12
CA GLN A 111 -3.85 -0.77 25.16
C GLN A 111 -4.41 -0.94 23.75
N LEU A 112 -5.63 -1.45 23.60
CA LEU A 112 -6.32 -1.59 22.33
C LEU A 112 -6.59 -0.22 21.69
N GLN A 113 -7.06 0.76 22.46
CA GLN A 113 -7.28 2.13 21.99
C GLN A 113 -5.97 2.77 21.51
N ASN A 114 -4.88 2.59 22.25
CA ASN A 114 -3.55 3.04 21.83
C ASN A 114 -3.07 2.34 20.55
N ALA A 115 -3.34 1.04 20.38
CA ALA A 115 -3.03 0.31 19.16
C ALA A 115 -3.87 0.81 17.97
N GLN A 116 -5.15 1.10 18.17
CA GLN A 116 -6.04 1.66 17.16
C GLN A 116 -5.59 3.08 16.74
N ALA A 117 -5.21 3.92 17.71
CA ALA A 117 -4.67 5.24 17.44
C ALA A 117 -3.41 5.16 16.56
N LYS A 118 -2.50 4.22 16.85
CA LYS A 118 -1.31 3.97 16.01
C LYS A 118 -1.66 3.51 14.60
N VAL A 119 -2.69 2.67 14.41
CA VAL A 119 -3.15 2.33 13.05
C VAL A 119 -3.64 3.58 12.34
N GLN A 120 -4.37 4.46 13.02
CA GLN A 120 -4.93 5.67 12.42
C GLN A 120 -3.85 6.70 12.08
N GLU A 121 -2.85 6.89 12.92
CA GLU A 121 -1.66 7.72 12.63
C GLU A 121 -0.87 7.18 11.42
N HIS A 122 -0.69 5.86 11.34
CA HIS A 122 0.04 5.21 10.25
C HIS A 122 -0.81 4.92 9.01
N THR A 123 -2.09 5.27 9.00
CA THR A 123 -2.93 5.21 7.80
C THR A 123 -2.74 6.54 7.06
N PRO A 124 -1.85 6.62 6.05
CA PRO A 124 -1.74 7.85 5.27
C PRO A 124 -3.08 8.13 4.61
N SER A 125 -3.58 9.37 4.78
CA SER A 125 -4.55 9.95 3.85
C SER A 125 -3.84 10.10 2.50
N PHE A 126 -3.83 9.04 1.70
CA PHE A 126 -3.30 9.05 0.34
C PHE A 126 -4.16 10.00 -0.49
N THR A 127 -3.73 11.25 -0.53
CA THR A 127 -4.29 12.25 -1.44
C THR A 127 -3.60 12.03 -2.77
N ILE A 128 -4.38 11.68 -3.80
CA ILE A 128 -3.91 11.43 -5.15
C ILE A 128 -3.31 12.74 -5.67
N VAL A 129 -1.97 12.85 -5.75
CA VAL A 129 -1.32 14.12 -6.13
C VAL A 129 -1.47 14.42 -7.62
N GLN A 130 -1.52 13.40 -8.50
CA GLN A 130 -1.81 13.60 -9.91
C GLN A 130 -2.60 12.43 -10.48
N SER A 131 -3.77 12.73 -11.05
CA SER A 131 -4.51 11.84 -11.93
C SER A 131 -3.63 11.45 -13.10
N ALA A 132 -3.58 10.16 -13.45
CA ALA A 132 -2.86 9.68 -14.61
C ALA A 132 -3.33 10.45 -15.86
N SER A 133 -2.48 11.33 -16.39
CA SER A 133 -2.75 12.06 -17.62
C SER A 133 -2.18 11.26 -18.78
N VAL A 134 -3.04 10.90 -19.73
CA VAL A 134 -2.68 10.15 -20.92
C VAL A 134 -1.61 10.92 -21.69
N PRO A 135 -0.42 10.35 -21.95
CA PRO A 135 0.62 11.06 -22.69
C PRO A 135 0.16 11.29 -24.13
N VAL A 136 -0.10 12.55 -24.48
CA VAL A 136 -0.54 12.99 -25.82
C VAL A 136 0.59 12.91 -26.86
N LYS A 137 1.80 12.48 -26.46
CA LYS A 137 2.97 12.37 -27.33
C LYS A 137 3.50 10.93 -27.38
N PRO A 138 3.62 10.33 -28.58
CA PRO A 138 4.18 9.00 -28.71
C PRO A 138 5.64 8.97 -28.23
N ALA A 139 6.01 7.98 -27.41
CA ALA A 139 7.38 7.72 -27.00
C ALA A 139 8.27 7.17 -28.14
N GLY A 140 7.63 6.73 -29.23
CA GLY A 140 8.25 6.18 -30.43
C GLY A 140 9.08 7.18 -31.24
N PRO A 141 9.91 6.67 -32.18
CA PRO A 141 11.17 7.26 -32.60
C PRO A 141 10.99 8.71 -33.06
N LYS A 142 11.97 9.57 -32.71
CA LYS A 142 12.02 10.98 -33.13
C LYS A 142 11.90 11.04 -34.65
N ARG A 143 10.68 11.18 -35.18
CA ARG A 143 10.38 11.10 -36.63
C ARG A 143 11.28 12.04 -37.42
N MET A 144 11.59 13.19 -36.84
CA MET A 144 12.55 14.15 -37.38
C MET A 144 13.98 13.58 -37.52
N ALA A 145 14.50 12.90 -36.50
CA ALA A 145 15.85 12.32 -36.56
C ALA A 145 15.95 11.21 -37.62
N PHE A 146 14.92 10.37 -37.75
CA PHE A 146 14.87 9.35 -38.80
C PHE A 146 14.87 9.98 -40.20
N VAL A 147 14.05 11.01 -40.42
CA VAL A 147 14.00 11.73 -41.70
C VAL A 147 15.34 12.38 -42.03
N PHE A 148 16.00 13.02 -41.06
CA PHE A 148 17.34 13.60 -41.28
C PHE A 148 18.38 12.57 -41.72
N ILE A 149 18.38 11.38 -41.10
CA ILE A 149 19.31 10.30 -41.46
C ILE A 149 19.03 9.80 -42.88
N VAL A 150 17.77 9.58 -43.25
CA VAL A 150 17.40 9.10 -44.58
C VAL A 150 17.74 10.13 -45.66
N VAL A 151 17.46 11.41 -45.42
CA VAL A 151 17.82 12.50 -46.36
C VAL A 151 19.34 12.59 -46.51
N PHE A 152 20.10 12.54 -45.42
CA PHE A 152 21.55 12.62 -45.47
C PHE A 152 22.17 11.45 -46.25
N ILE A 153 21.67 10.22 -46.04
CA ILE A 153 22.09 9.05 -46.81
C ILE A 153 21.75 9.21 -48.30
N SER A 154 20.55 9.70 -48.63
CA SER A 154 20.14 9.91 -50.04
C SER A 154 21.03 10.92 -50.77
N LEU A 155 21.45 11.99 -50.08
CA LEU A 155 22.35 13.01 -50.64
C LEU A 155 23.76 12.46 -50.84
N LEU A 156 24.28 11.68 -49.89
CA LEU A 156 25.59 11.05 -50.02
C LEU A 156 25.61 10.03 -51.16
N VAL A 157 24.60 9.18 -51.28
CA VAL A 157 24.48 8.21 -52.38
C VAL A 157 24.42 8.94 -53.72
N THR A 158 23.60 9.99 -53.84
CA THR A 158 23.49 10.77 -55.07
C THR A 158 24.80 11.47 -55.42
N PHE A 159 25.50 12.03 -54.43
CA PHE A 159 26.80 12.69 -54.63
C PHE A 159 27.88 11.72 -55.11
N VAL A 160 27.95 10.52 -54.52
CA VAL A 160 28.90 9.48 -54.92
C VAL A 160 28.56 8.95 -56.31
N VAL A 161 27.29 8.67 -56.61
CA VAL A 161 26.86 8.21 -57.95
C VAL A 161 27.12 9.28 -59.00
N CYS A 162 26.88 10.55 -58.71
CA CYS A 162 27.11 11.65 -59.66
C CYS A 162 28.61 11.87 -59.90
N ASN A 163 29.44 11.84 -58.86
CA ASN A 163 30.91 11.89 -59.01
C ASN A 163 31.45 10.66 -59.75
N PHE A 164 30.95 9.47 -59.45
CA PHE A 164 31.34 8.23 -60.14
C PHE A 164 30.89 8.26 -61.61
N SER A 165 29.67 8.74 -61.89
CA SER A 165 29.16 8.95 -63.24
C SER A 165 29.94 10.00 -64.02
N LEU A 166 30.47 11.04 -63.38
CA LEU A 166 31.33 12.03 -64.05
C LEU A 166 32.74 11.49 -64.29
N LEU A 167 33.31 10.74 -63.34
CA LEU A 167 34.63 10.12 -63.46
C LEU A 167 34.68 8.99 -64.51
N PHE A 168 33.61 8.20 -64.63
CA PHE A 168 33.55 7.06 -65.56
C PHE A 168 32.66 7.29 -66.79
N GLY A 169 31.74 8.26 -66.76
CA GLY A 169 30.89 8.63 -67.90
C GLY A 169 31.60 9.54 -68.92
N GLY A 170 32.73 10.16 -68.54
CA GLY A 170 33.64 10.81 -69.48
C GLY A 170 34.40 9.85 -70.42
N VAL A 171 34.26 8.53 -70.24
CA VAL A 171 34.92 7.50 -71.08
C VAL A 171 33.99 6.97 -72.20
N LYS A 172 32.81 7.57 -72.40
CA LYS A 172 31.85 7.13 -73.44
C LYS A 172 31.52 8.17 -74.52
N ALA A 173 32.44 9.11 -74.74
CA ALA A 173 32.45 9.95 -75.93
C ALA A 173 33.83 9.84 -76.58
N ASP A 174 34.05 8.72 -77.28
CA ASP A 174 34.74 8.67 -78.57
C ASP A 174 34.52 7.27 -79.15
N SER A 175 34.18 7.24 -80.44
CA SER A 175 33.99 6.07 -81.30
C SER A 175 35.20 5.14 -81.33
#